data_AF-A0A3L7TVB7-F1
#
_entry.id   AF-A0A3L7TVB7-F1
#
_cell.length_a   1.000
_cell.length_b   1.000
_cell.length_c   1.000
_cell.angle_alpha   90.00
_cell.angle_beta   90.00
_cell.angle_gamma   90.00
#
_symmetry.space_group_name_H-M   'P 1'
#
loop_
_entity.id
_entity.type
_entity.pdbx_description
1 polymer ?
#
loop_
_entity_poly.entity_id
_entity_poly.type
_entity_poly.pdbx_seq_one_letter_code
_entity_poly.pdbx_strand_id
1 'polypeptide(L)'
;LVFHATGTGGRTMEAIIESGVVAGVLDLTTTEWADELVGGVMRGGPHRLEAAARRGIPAIIAPGCLDMVNFGARDTVPSHFSDRVFYQHNPQITLMRTTPEECEQLGEIIAQKLNASVGPVEVLFPLRAISIISAAGQPFHNPWADQSLLESLRKHLRADIDLTMIDCEINDPVFAAQCAERLLKVLSYPSKNS
;
A
#
# COMPACT_ATOMS: atom_id res chain seq x y z
N LEU A 1 -0.10 -6.95 -15.86
CA LEU A 1 -1.20 -5.96 -15.97
C LEU A 1 -0.89 -4.85 -14.98
N VAL A 2 -1.09 -3.58 -15.35
CA VAL A 2 -0.85 -2.44 -14.46
C VAL A 2 -2.18 -1.75 -14.18
N PHE A 3 -2.43 -1.43 -12.92
CA PHE A 3 -3.65 -0.78 -12.47
C PHE A 3 -3.30 0.52 -11.75
N HIS A 4 -3.99 1.59 -12.08
CA HIS A 4 -3.83 2.86 -11.39
C HIS A 4 -4.66 2.83 -10.10
N ALA A 5 -4.05 3.11 -8.95
CA ALA A 5 -4.65 2.98 -7.62
C ALA A 5 -5.64 4.11 -7.27
N THR A 6 -6.66 4.31 -8.12
CA THR A 6 -7.70 5.34 -8.00
C THR A 6 -8.99 4.80 -7.36
N GLY A 7 -8.89 3.70 -6.63
CA GLY A 7 -10.02 2.93 -6.10
C GLY A 7 -10.58 1.95 -7.13
N THR A 8 -10.89 2.42 -8.34
CA THR A 8 -11.35 1.56 -9.43
C THR A 8 -10.29 0.56 -9.87
N GLY A 9 -9.01 0.97 -9.95
CA GLY A 9 -7.94 0.09 -10.38
C GLY A 9 -7.69 -1.06 -9.41
N GLY A 10 -7.67 -0.79 -8.10
CA GLY A 10 -7.62 -1.85 -7.09
C GLY A 10 -8.76 -2.83 -7.23
N ARG A 11 -10.02 -2.36 -7.29
CA ARG A 11 -11.19 -3.24 -7.49
C ARG A 11 -11.10 -4.07 -8.77
N THR A 12 -10.63 -3.49 -9.87
CA THR A 12 -10.43 -4.22 -11.12
C THR A 12 -9.37 -5.31 -10.97
N MET A 13 -8.25 -5.00 -10.29
CA MET A 13 -7.22 -5.99 -10.00
C MET A 13 -7.76 -7.15 -9.16
N GLU A 14 -8.49 -6.86 -8.07
CA GLU A 14 -9.12 -7.88 -7.21
C GLU A 14 -10.05 -8.79 -8.02
N ALA A 15 -10.91 -8.21 -8.88
CA ALA A 15 -11.83 -8.98 -9.73
C ALA A 15 -11.10 -9.90 -10.72
N ILE A 16 -9.98 -9.45 -11.27
CA ILE A 16 -9.16 -10.25 -12.18
C ILE A 16 -8.44 -11.37 -11.43
N ILE A 17 -7.97 -11.14 -10.19
CA ILE A 17 -7.41 -12.19 -9.34
C ILE A 17 -8.46 -13.27 -9.04
N GLU A 18 -9.68 -12.87 -8.68
CA GLU A 18 -10.79 -13.81 -8.42
C GLU A 18 -11.17 -14.65 -9.65
N SER A 19 -11.00 -14.10 -10.86
CA SER A 19 -11.26 -14.85 -12.11
C SER A 19 -10.28 -15.99 -12.37
N GLY A 20 -9.17 -16.08 -11.62
CA GLY A 20 -8.21 -17.19 -11.69
C GLY A 20 -7.16 -17.08 -12.80
N VAL A 21 -7.04 -15.93 -13.47
CA VAL A 21 -6.06 -15.70 -14.55
C VAL A 21 -4.72 -15.12 -14.07
N VAL A 22 -4.60 -14.82 -12.77
CA VAL A 22 -3.41 -14.20 -12.16
C VAL A 22 -2.60 -15.25 -11.41
N ALA A 23 -1.32 -15.38 -11.74
CA ALA A 23 -0.41 -16.30 -11.08
C ALA A 23 0.33 -15.68 -9.87
N GLY A 24 0.46 -14.35 -9.83
CA GLY A 24 1.15 -13.62 -8.77
C GLY A 24 0.85 -12.12 -8.81
N VAL A 25 1.04 -11.43 -7.69
CA VAL A 25 0.68 -10.00 -7.52
C VAL A 25 1.86 -9.22 -6.96
N LEU A 26 2.19 -8.09 -7.60
CA LEU A 26 2.97 -7.01 -6.99
C LEU A 26 2.01 -5.87 -6.66
N ASP A 27 1.66 -5.73 -5.39
CA ASP A 27 0.78 -4.66 -4.92
C ASP A 27 1.60 -3.59 -4.20
N LEU A 28 2.26 -2.76 -5.01
CA LEU A 28 3.25 -1.82 -4.51
C LEU A 28 2.64 -0.49 -4.05
N THR A 29 1.39 -0.22 -4.41
CA THR A 29 0.70 1.05 -4.12
C THR A 29 -0.64 0.78 -3.45
N THR A 30 -0.63 0.81 -2.12
CA THR A 30 -1.78 0.50 -1.26
C THR A 30 -2.54 1.74 -0.78
N THR A 31 -2.24 2.91 -1.35
CA THR A 31 -2.85 4.24 -1.05
C THR A 31 -4.37 4.26 -0.93
N GLU A 32 -5.07 3.38 -1.65
CA GLU A 32 -6.53 3.27 -1.60
C GLU A 32 -7.06 2.99 -0.18
N TRP A 33 -6.23 2.45 0.72
CA TRP A 33 -6.53 2.31 2.15
C TRP A 33 -6.49 3.62 2.93
N ALA A 34 -5.60 4.56 2.59
CA ALA A 34 -5.58 5.88 3.20
C ALA A 34 -6.88 6.64 2.87
N ASP A 35 -7.32 6.54 1.63
CA ASP A 35 -8.61 7.06 1.18
C ASP A 35 -9.81 6.38 1.86
N GLU A 36 -9.78 5.04 2.02
CA GLU A 36 -10.84 4.30 2.69
C GLU A 36 -10.95 4.69 4.17
N LEU A 37 -9.82 4.78 4.88
CA LEU A 37 -9.75 5.08 6.30
C LEU A 37 -10.17 6.52 6.62
N VAL A 38 -9.57 7.49 5.92
CA VAL A 38 -9.68 8.92 6.26
C VAL A 38 -10.86 9.57 5.54
N GLY A 39 -11.35 8.94 4.46
CA GLY A 39 -12.50 9.41 3.71
C GLY A 39 -12.16 10.17 2.42
N GLY A 40 -11.03 9.86 1.78
CA GLY A 40 -10.64 10.35 0.46
C GLY A 40 -11.58 9.87 -0.68
N VAL A 41 -11.27 10.24 -1.92
CA VAL A 41 -12.13 10.00 -3.10
C VAL A 41 -11.75 8.75 -3.91
N MET A 42 -10.53 8.24 -3.76
CA MET A 42 -9.94 7.11 -4.49
C MET A 42 -9.97 5.81 -3.67
N ARG A 43 -11.14 5.49 -3.13
CA ARG A 43 -11.35 4.35 -2.22
C ARG A 43 -11.34 3.02 -2.95
N GLY A 44 -10.57 2.05 -2.47
CA GLY A 44 -10.53 0.67 -2.96
C GLY A 44 -11.72 -0.18 -2.52
N GLY A 45 -12.41 0.24 -1.44
CA GLY A 45 -13.46 -0.53 -0.79
C GLY A 45 -12.91 -1.51 0.25
N PRO A 46 -13.79 -2.04 1.12
CA PRO A 46 -13.38 -2.79 2.32
C PRO A 46 -12.73 -4.14 2.01
N HIS A 47 -12.82 -4.63 0.78
CA HIS A 47 -12.29 -5.91 0.33
C HIS A 47 -10.91 -5.84 -0.34
N ARG A 48 -10.27 -4.66 -0.32
CA ARG A 48 -8.94 -4.50 -0.89
C ARG A 48 -7.92 -5.42 -0.18
N LEU A 49 -6.97 -5.96 -0.93
CA LEU A 49 -5.97 -6.97 -0.52
C LEU A 49 -6.53 -8.36 -0.19
N GLU A 50 -7.82 -8.64 -0.41
CA GLU A 50 -8.41 -9.93 -0.01
C GLU A 50 -8.39 -11.00 -1.10
N ALA A 51 -8.44 -10.67 -2.39
CA ALA A 51 -8.57 -11.69 -3.44
C ALA A 51 -7.33 -12.58 -3.50
N ALA A 52 -6.14 -11.99 -3.53
CA ALA A 52 -4.89 -12.76 -3.54
C ALA A 52 -4.76 -13.62 -2.28
N ALA A 53 -5.10 -13.04 -1.13
CA ALA A 53 -5.10 -13.71 0.17
C ALA A 53 -6.02 -14.94 0.17
N ARG A 54 -7.29 -14.80 -0.25
CA ARG A 54 -8.27 -15.91 -0.30
C ARG A 54 -7.91 -16.98 -1.32
N ARG A 55 -7.41 -16.57 -2.48
CA ARG A 55 -7.06 -17.48 -3.59
C ARG A 55 -5.70 -18.15 -3.41
N GLY A 56 -4.93 -17.75 -2.38
CA GLY A 56 -3.59 -18.26 -2.13
C GLY A 56 -2.60 -17.87 -3.23
N ILE A 57 -2.85 -16.78 -3.94
CA ILE A 57 -1.96 -16.29 -4.99
C ILE A 57 -0.74 -15.62 -4.34
N PRO A 58 0.49 -16.00 -4.73
CA PRO A 58 1.70 -15.37 -4.23
C PRO A 58 1.68 -13.85 -4.41
N ALA A 59 1.91 -13.10 -3.34
CA ALA A 59 1.81 -11.65 -3.35
C ALA A 59 3.00 -10.97 -2.66
N ILE A 60 3.51 -9.91 -3.28
CA ILE A 60 4.46 -8.98 -2.66
C ILE A 60 3.75 -7.64 -2.47
N ILE A 61 3.75 -7.14 -1.24
CA ILE A 61 3.02 -5.92 -0.84
C ILE A 61 4.02 -4.84 -0.44
N ALA A 62 3.76 -3.59 -0.82
CA ALA A 62 4.50 -2.43 -0.35
C ALA A 62 3.57 -1.30 0.10
N PRO A 63 4.02 -0.41 1.00
CA PRO A 63 3.21 0.68 1.55
C PRO A 63 3.08 1.90 0.62
N GLY A 64 3.26 1.73 -0.69
CA GLY A 64 3.40 2.85 -1.61
C GLY A 64 2.22 3.81 -1.56
N CYS A 65 2.55 5.09 -1.45
CA CYS A 65 1.62 6.20 -1.34
C CYS A 65 0.63 6.12 -0.15
N LEU A 66 0.91 5.35 0.91
CA LEU A 66 0.12 5.42 2.16
C LEU A 66 0.35 6.72 2.94
N ASP A 67 1.28 7.56 2.50
CA ASP A 67 1.50 8.89 3.03
C ASP A 67 0.43 9.90 2.58
N MET A 68 -0.48 9.54 1.68
CA MET A 68 -1.43 10.49 1.10
C MET A 68 -2.87 9.99 1.06
N VAL A 69 -3.79 10.92 1.33
CA VAL A 69 -5.24 10.79 1.09
C VAL A 69 -5.60 11.68 -0.08
N ASN A 70 -6.37 11.17 -1.03
CA ASN A 70 -6.73 11.89 -2.24
C ASN A 70 -8.06 12.64 -2.07
N PHE A 71 -8.07 13.91 -2.44
CA PHE A 71 -9.26 14.75 -2.54
C PHE A 71 -9.35 15.41 -3.92
N GLY A 72 -10.48 16.07 -4.18
CA GLY A 72 -10.67 16.91 -5.35
C GLY A 72 -9.89 18.23 -5.28
N ALA A 73 -10.43 19.27 -5.92
CA ALA A 73 -9.88 20.61 -5.86
C ALA A 73 -9.78 21.10 -4.40
N ARG A 74 -8.81 21.98 -4.12
CA ARG A 74 -8.45 22.38 -2.74
C ARG A 74 -9.62 22.96 -1.94
N ASP A 75 -10.53 23.65 -2.60
CA ASP A 75 -11.75 24.24 -2.04
C ASP A 75 -12.85 23.21 -1.73
N THR A 76 -12.76 22.00 -2.29
CA THR A 76 -13.68 20.88 -2.02
C THR A 76 -13.25 20.01 -0.84
N VAL A 77 -12.02 20.20 -0.33
CA VAL A 77 -11.52 19.45 0.83
C VAL A 77 -12.37 19.78 2.07
N PRO A 78 -12.87 18.78 2.81
CA PRO A 78 -13.67 19.01 4.02
C PRO A 78 -12.98 19.93 5.03
N SER A 79 -13.72 20.89 5.58
CA SER A 79 -13.18 21.95 6.45
C SER A 79 -12.54 21.44 7.75
N HIS A 80 -12.95 20.27 8.24
CA HIS A 80 -12.36 19.64 9.43
C HIS A 80 -10.91 19.16 9.19
N PHE A 81 -10.45 19.10 7.94
CA PHE A 81 -9.04 18.86 7.60
C PHE A 81 -8.23 20.15 7.40
N SER A 82 -8.77 21.32 7.72
CA SER A 82 -8.11 22.61 7.43
C SER A 82 -6.69 22.76 7.98
N ASP A 83 -6.38 22.13 9.12
CA ASP A 83 -5.06 22.15 9.77
C ASP A 83 -4.08 21.08 9.25
N ARG A 84 -4.45 20.34 8.20
CA ARG A 84 -3.63 19.26 7.63
C ARG A 84 -2.64 19.78 6.60
N VAL A 85 -1.60 18.99 6.36
CA VAL A 85 -0.59 19.29 5.33
C VAL A 85 -1.15 18.86 3.97
N PHE A 86 -1.25 19.81 3.05
CA PHE A 86 -1.76 19.59 1.70
C PHE A 86 -0.68 19.79 0.64
N TYR A 87 -0.77 18.99 -0.42
CA TYR A 87 0.00 19.16 -1.65
C TYR A 87 -0.97 19.21 -2.83
N GLN A 88 -1.02 20.35 -3.51
CA GLN A 88 -1.87 20.51 -4.69
C GLN A 88 -1.16 19.90 -5.90
N HIS A 89 -1.52 18.65 -6.24
CA HIS A 89 -0.90 17.95 -7.36
C HIS A 89 -1.28 18.59 -8.70
N ASN A 90 -2.54 18.99 -8.85
CA ASN A 90 -3.03 19.77 -9.99
C ASN A 90 -4.31 20.55 -9.58
N PRO A 91 -4.92 21.36 -10.46
CA PRO A 91 -6.12 22.12 -10.10
C PRO A 91 -7.34 21.28 -9.67
N GLN A 92 -7.37 19.98 -10.03
CA GLN A 92 -8.47 19.06 -9.77
C GLN A 92 -8.19 18.09 -8.61
N ILE A 93 -6.93 17.91 -8.21
CA ILE A 93 -6.50 16.91 -7.21
C ILE A 93 -5.61 17.56 -6.15
N THR A 94 -6.03 17.38 -4.90
CA THR A 94 -5.27 17.75 -3.71
C THR A 94 -4.96 16.51 -2.91
N LEU A 95 -3.69 16.34 -2.56
CA LEU A 95 -3.23 15.28 -1.67
C LEU A 95 -3.16 15.84 -0.25
N MET A 96 -3.51 15.02 0.73
CA MET A 96 -3.40 15.35 2.15
C MET A 96 -2.48 14.34 2.85
N ARG A 97 -1.48 14.82 3.59
CA ARG A 97 -0.52 13.95 4.28
C ARG A 97 -1.21 13.19 5.42
N THR A 98 -1.11 11.87 5.44
CA THR A 98 -1.52 11.04 6.59
C THR A 98 -0.71 11.34 7.84
N THR A 99 -1.33 11.24 9.01
CA THR A 99 -0.67 11.44 10.32
C THR A 99 -0.02 10.14 10.84
N PRO A 100 0.84 10.21 11.88
CA PRO A 100 1.34 9.00 12.55
C PRO A 100 0.25 8.07 13.07
N GLU A 101 -0.84 8.61 13.62
CA GLU A 101 -1.98 7.84 14.13
C GLU A 101 -2.75 7.15 13.00
N GLU A 102 -2.96 7.84 11.88
CA GLU A 102 -3.55 7.24 10.67
C GLU A 102 -2.63 6.17 10.08
N CYS A 103 -1.31 6.41 10.05
CA CYS A 103 -0.33 5.42 9.63
C CYS A 103 -0.32 4.17 10.52
N GLU A 104 -0.46 4.32 11.84
CA GLU A 104 -0.60 3.19 12.76
C GLU A 104 -1.85 2.36 12.41
N GLN A 105 -3.00 3.01 12.20
CA GLN A 105 -4.24 2.34 11.80
C GLN A 105 -4.12 1.66 10.43
N LEU A 106 -3.46 2.31 9.46
CA LEU A 106 -3.22 1.73 8.14
C LEU A 106 -2.35 0.48 8.21
N GLY A 107 -1.30 0.50 9.04
CA GLY A 107 -0.46 -0.67 9.28
C GLY A 107 -1.25 -1.83 9.88
N GLU A 108 -2.16 -1.56 10.82
CA GLU A 108 -3.03 -2.57 11.40
C GLU A 108 -4.00 -3.15 10.36
N ILE A 109 -4.67 -2.29 9.59
CA ILE A 109 -5.61 -2.71 8.54
C ILE A 109 -4.91 -3.60 7.51
N ILE A 110 -3.77 -3.17 6.99
CA ILE A 110 -3.02 -3.96 6.00
C ILE A 110 -2.61 -5.30 6.61
N ALA A 111 -2.05 -5.30 7.82
CA ALA A 111 -1.67 -6.54 8.48
C ALA A 111 -2.86 -7.49 8.65
N GLN A 112 -4.02 -7.01 9.08
CA GLN A 112 -5.24 -7.81 9.19
C GLN A 112 -5.65 -8.46 7.85
N LYS A 113 -5.55 -7.73 6.74
CA LYS A 113 -5.84 -8.28 5.40
C LYS A 113 -4.84 -9.35 5.00
N LEU A 114 -3.54 -9.10 5.20
CA LEU A 114 -2.49 -10.05 4.81
C LEU A 114 -2.49 -11.30 5.69
N ASN A 115 -2.86 -11.17 6.97
CA ASN A 115 -2.97 -12.31 7.89
C ASN A 115 -4.01 -13.34 7.45
N ALA A 116 -5.00 -12.94 6.64
CA ALA A 116 -5.99 -13.83 6.05
C ALA A 116 -5.46 -14.63 4.83
N SER A 117 -4.21 -14.40 4.40
CA SER A 117 -3.65 -15.06 3.22
C SER A 117 -3.44 -16.56 3.42
N VAL A 118 -4.02 -17.39 2.57
CA VAL A 118 -3.77 -18.84 2.59
C VAL A 118 -2.57 -19.25 1.73
N GLY A 119 -1.93 -18.29 1.05
CA GLY A 119 -0.76 -18.48 0.21
C GLY A 119 0.44 -17.61 0.64
N PRO A 120 1.56 -17.71 -0.10
CA PRO A 120 2.76 -16.94 0.20
C PRO A 120 2.50 -15.44 0.08
N VAL A 121 2.86 -14.69 1.11
CA VAL A 121 2.82 -13.22 1.08
C VAL A 121 4.03 -12.67 1.81
N GLU A 122 4.66 -11.65 1.23
CA GLU A 122 5.77 -10.91 1.84
C GLU A 122 5.49 -9.40 1.73
N VAL A 123 5.96 -8.64 2.72
CA VAL A 123 5.90 -7.18 2.73
C VAL A 123 7.32 -6.62 2.55
N LEU A 124 7.49 -5.75 1.56
CA LEU A 124 8.74 -5.01 1.34
C LEU A 124 8.51 -3.55 1.71
N PHE A 125 9.34 -3.03 2.62
CA PHE A 125 9.21 -1.67 3.16
C PHE A 125 10.43 -0.83 2.79
N PRO A 126 10.29 0.22 1.95
CA PRO A 126 11.38 1.14 1.65
C PRO A 126 11.61 2.12 2.82
N LEU A 127 12.82 2.14 3.38
CA LEU A 127 13.12 2.91 4.60
C LEU A 127 13.27 4.42 4.37
N ARG A 128 13.51 4.88 3.13
CA ARG A 128 13.81 6.30 2.86
C ARG A 128 12.60 7.10 2.41
N ALA A 129 11.67 6.47 1.68
CA ALA A 129 10.43 7.09 1.23
C ALA A 129 9.44 6.05 0.69
N ILE A 130 8.15 6.23 0.96
CA ILE A 130 7.06 5.41 0.40
C ILE A 130 6.35 6.12 -0.77
N SER A 131 6.71 7.36 -1.08
CA SER A 131 6.33 8.09 -2.29
C SER A 131 7.42 9.10 -2.68
N ILE A 132 7.35 9.66 -3.89
CA ILE A 132 8.27 10.75 -4.30
C ILE A 132 8.18 11.92 -3.32
N ILE A 133 6.96 12.29 -2.92
CA ILE A 133 6.72 13.48 -2.11
C ILE A 133 6.91 13.22 -0.60
N SER A 134 7.14 11.97 -0.18
CA SER A 134 7.49 11.62 1.20
C SER A 134 9.00 11.57 1.46
N ALA A 135 9.83 11.69 0.42
CA ALA A 135 11.28 11.65 0.54
C ALA A 135 11.84 12.84 1.32
N ALA A 136 13.07 12.72 1.83
CA ALA A 136 13.71 13.79 2.60
C ALA A 136 13.70 15.14 1.85
N GLY A 137 13.23 16.19 2.52
CA GLY A 137 13.10 17.53 1.94
C GLY A 137 11.85 17.75 1.08
N GLN A 138 10.99 16.75 0.92
CA GLN A 138 9.72 16.87 0.19
C GLN A 138 8.54 17.20 1.11
N PRO A 139 7.41 17.70 0.58
CA PRO A 139 6.31 18.23 1.39
C PRO A 139 5.69 17.23 2.37
N PHE A 140 5.70 15.93 2.05
CA PHE A 140 5.11 14.87 2.87
C PHE A 140 6.16 14.10 3.69
N HIS A 141 7.41 14.58 3.74
CA HIS A 141 8.44 13.98 4.57
C HIS A 141 8.04 14.01 6.05
N ASN A 142 7.80 12.83 6.63
CA ASN A 142 7.45 12.68 8.03
C ASN A 142 7.98 11.33 8.55
N PRO A 143 9.20 11.30 9.10
CA PRO A 143 9.81 10.05 9.56
C PRO A 143 9.03 9.37 10.69
N TRP A 144 8.28 10.14 11.50
CA TRP A 144 7.45 9.57 12.56
C TRP A 144 6.24 8.83 12.01
N ALA A 145 5.60 9.36 10.97
CA ALA A 145 4.48 8.68 10.33
C ALA A 145 4.93 7.38 9.63
N ASP A 146 6.09 7.40 8.99
CA ASP A 146 6.65 6.21 8.33
C ASP A 146 7.09 5.17 9.36
N GLN A 147 7.64 5.60 10.50
CA GLN A 147 7.96 4.73 11.63
C GLN A 147 6.70 4.10 12.25
N SER A 148 5.64 4.89 12.50
CA SER A 148 4.37 4.38 13.02
C SER A 148 3.75 3.31 12.12
N LEU A 149 3.82 3.52 10.79
CA LEU A 149 3.36 2.53 9.82
C LEU A 149 4.18 1.24 9.90
N LEU A 150 5.52 1.35 9.89
CA LEU A 150 6.42 0.20 9.96
C LEU A 150 6.24 -0.60 11.26
N GLU A 151 6.15 0.08 12.40
CA GLU A 151 5.97 -0.54 13.71
C GLU A 151 4.61 -1.22 13.83
N SER A 152 3.55 -0.59 13.31
CA SER A 152 2.22 -1.18 13.30
C SER A 152 2.17 -2.45 12.44
N LEU A 153 2.76 -2.43 11.24
CA LEU A 153 2.91 -3.64 10.40
C LEU A 153 3.66 -4.74 11.16
N ARG A 154 4.82 -4.42 11.74
CA ARG A 154 5.63 -5.39 12.50
C ARG A 154 4.87 -6.00 13.68
N LYS A 155 4.06 -5.20 14.36
CA LYS A 155 3.27 -5.62 15.54
C LYS A 155 2.11 -6.54 15.17
N HIS A 156 1.43 -6.27 14.06
CA HIS A 156 0.15 -6.90 13.74
C HIS A 156 0.25 -8.02 12.69
N LEU A 157 1.35 -8.10 11.92
CA LEU A 157 1.57 -9.20 10.98
C LEU A 157 1.75 -10.53 11.73
N ARG A 158 1.15 -11.60 11.20
CA ARG A 158 1.40 -12.96 11.66
C ARG A 158 2.88 -13.30 11.46
N ALA A 159 3.41 -14.15 12.34
CA ALA A 159 4.84 -14.41 12.44
C ALA A 159 5.48 -15.04 11.19
N ASP A 160 4.70 -15.67 10.31
CA ASP A 160 5.19 -16.27 9.05
C ASP A 160 5.19 -15.33 7.85
N ILE A 161 4.66 -14.09 7.98
CA ILE A 161 4.75 -13.09 6.91
C ILE A 161 6.04 -12.29 7.09
N ASP A 162 6.95 -12.43 6.14
CA ASP A 162 8.20 -11.67 6.14
C ASP A 162 7.93 -10.18 5.89
N LEU A 163 8.40 -9.33 6.81
CA LEU A 163 8.49 -7.88 6.63
C LEU A 163 9.95 -7.51 6.40
N THR A 164 10.32 -7.29 5.14
CA THR A 164 11.68 -6.98 4.73
C THR A 164 11.86 -5.47 4.53
N MET A 165 12.72 -4.86 5.34
CA MET A 165 13.11 -3.46 5.17
C MET A 165 14.23 -3.32 4.14
N ILE A 166 14.12 -2.33 3.25
CA ILE A 166 15.10 -2.05 2.19
C ILE A 166 15.54 -0.60 2.31
N ASP A 167 16.84 -0.35 2.45
CA ASP A 167 17.40 1.01 2.59
C ASP A 167 17.44 1.75 1.25
N CYS A 168 16.26 2.14 0.77
CA CYS A 168 16.05 2.88 -0.47
C CYS A 168 14.71 3.64 -0.43
N GLU A 169 14.46 4.46 -1.45
CA GLU A 169 13.15 5.01 -1.74
C GLU A 169 12.35 4.02 -2.57
N ILE A 170 11.01 4.07 -2.51
CA ILE A 170 10.16 3.14 -3.26
C ILE A 170 10.37 3.18 -4.79
N ASN A 171 10.79 4.33 -5.31
CA ASN A 171 11.04 4.54 -6.74
C ASN A 171 12.48 4.21 -7.17
N ASP A 172 13.33 3.79 -6.25
CA ASP A 172 14.68 3.34 -6.57
C ASP A 172 14.59 2.04 -7.41
N PRO A 173 15.34 1.92 -8.53
CA PRO A 173 15.43 0.68 -9.30
C PRO A 173 15.77 -0.56 -8.45
N VAL A 174 16.53 -0.39 -7.36
CA VAL A 174 16.84 -1.46 -6.41
C VAL A 174 15.57 -1.99 -5.74
N PHE A 175 14.64 -1.13 -5.34
CA PHE A 175 13.37 -1.55 -4.74
C PHE A 175 12.55 -2.38 -5.72
N ALA A 176 12.40 -1.88 -6.95
CA ALA A 176 11.68 -2.57 -8.01
C ALA A 176 12.29 -3.96 -8.33
N ALA A 177 13.62 -4.05 -8.39
CA ALA A 177 14.32 -5.32 -8.60
C ALA A 177 14.06 -6.32 -7.45
N GLN A 178 14.12 -5.86 -6.20
CA GLN A 178 13.84 -6.69 -5.02
C GLN A 178 12.39 -7.21 -5.02
N CYS A 179 11.41 -6.36 -5.34
CA CYS A 179 10.02 -6.79 -5.48
C CYS A 179 9.85 -7.89 -6.54
N ALA A 180 10.45 -7.71 -7.71
CA ALA A 180 10.36 -8.68 -8.80
C ALA A 180 11.06 -10.00 -8.44
N GLU A 181 12.26 -9.94 -7.88
CA GLU A 181 13.02 -11.11 -7.44
C GLU A 181 12.26 -11.93 -6.38
N ARG A 182 11.69 -11.24 -5.38
CA ARG A 182 10.89 -11.89 -4.34
C ARG A 182 9.64 -12.55 -4.91
N LEU A 183 8.93 -11.89 -5.82
CA LEU A 183 7.77 -12.52 -6.46
C LEU A 183 8.17 -13.77 -7.26
N LEU A 184 9.23 -13.70 -8.06
CA LEU A 184 9.72 -14.87 -8.81
C LEU A 184 10.12 -16.02 -7.89
N LYS A 185 10.75 -15.71 -6.75
CA LYS A 185 11.10 -16.71 -5.74
C LYS A 185 9.87 -17.40 -5.17
N VAL A 186 8.84 -16.65 -4.75
CA VAL A 186 7.62 -17.26 -4.19
C VAL A 186 6.78 -18.01 -5.24
N LEU A 187 6.83 -17.59 -6.51
CA LEU A 187 6.22 -18.32 -7.63
C LEU A 187 6.90 -19.65 -7.94
N SER A 188 8.19 -19.77 -7.64
CA SER A 188 8.99 -20.96 -7.93
C SER A 188 8.81 -22.09 -6.90
N TYR A 189 8.15 -21.82 -5.76
CA TYR A 189 7.80 -22.86 -4.80
C TYR A 189 6.59 -23.64 -5.30
N PRO A 190 6.69 -24.98 -5.45
CA PRO A 190 5.56 -25.78 -5.91
C PRO A 190 4.39 -25.64 -4.95
N SER A 191 3.23 -25.25 -5.48
CA SER A 191 1.95 -25.22 -4.78
C SER A 191 1.72 -26.55 -4.07
N LYS A 192 1.49 -26.54 -2.75
CA LYS A 192 1.25 -27.76 -1.96
C LYS A 192 -0.05 -28.51 -2.31
N ASN A 193 -0.79 -28.08 -3.33
CA ASN A 193 -2.04 -28.70 -3.75
C ASN A 193 -1.98 -29.09 -5.23
N SER A 194 -1.59 -30.34 -5.46
CA SER A 194 -1.92 -31.15 -6.65
C SER A 194 -2.66 -32.39 -6.17
#